data_AF-A0A972LIV6-F1
#
_entry.id   AF-A0A972LIV6-F1
#
_cell.length_a   1.000
_cell.length_b   1.000
_cell.length_c   1.000
_cell.angle_alpha   90.00
_cell.angle_beta   90.00
_cell.angle_gamma   90.00
#
_symmetry.space_group_name_H-M   'P 1'
#
loop_
_entity.id
_entity.type
_entity.pdbx_description
1 polymer ?
#
loop_
_entity_poly.entity_id
_entity_poly.type
_entity_poly.pdbx_seq_one_letter_code
_entity_poly.pdbx_strand_id
1 'polypeptide(L)'
;MGLLNLFKLEKLKIKAYKNGKRAGLPVGTFEAMFNPESFKQKFAVVYSKNQGRNSSGMKVNYDRSLPSDLNLKLVLDGTNVDKFGIELLFGSKTVTERVTEFLDLTFHMNGAIHQPNFLVVEWGDLIFSCRLGSVDVNYTSFDRSGLSAACGTGY
;
A
#
# COMPACT_ATOMS: atom_id res chain seq x y z
N MET A 1 23.62 10.01 18.71
CA MET A 1 22.90 10.40 17.48
C MET A 1 21.48 9.86 17.52
N GLY A 2 20.59 10.33 18.41
CA GLY A 2 19.28 9.66 18.53
C GLY A 2 18.12 10.45 19.14
N LEU A 3 18.31 11.69 19.61
CA LEU A 3 17.24 12.42 20.30
C LEU A 3 16.53 13.50 19.44
N LEU A 4 16.99 13.73 18.20
CA LEU A 4 16.47 14.84 17.37
C LEU A 4 15.34 14.46 16.39
N ASN A 5 14.98 13.17 16.28
CA ASN A 5 13.97 12.71 15.32
C ASN A 5 12.59 12.41 15.93
N LEU A 6 12.37 12.63 17.23
CA LEU A 6 11.12 12.28 17.92
C LEU A 6 9.89 13.07 17.43
N PHE A 7 10.10 14.24 16.83
CA PHE A 7 9.03 15.12 16.33
C PHE A 7 8.85 15.08 14.80
N LYS A 8 9.67 14.29 14.09
CA LYS A 8 9.52 14.17 12.63
C LYS A 8 8.48 13.09 12.35
N LEU A 9 7.31 13.50 11.88
CA LEU A 9 6.27 12.58 11.44
C LEU A 9 6.81 11.72 10.29
N GLU A 10 7.01 10.42 10.55
CA GLU A 10 7.38 9.47 9.52
C GLU A 10 6.16 9.17 8.64
N LYS A 11 6.28 9.46 7.34
CA LYS A 11 5.25 9.16 6.34
C LYS A 11 5.32 7.70 5.94
N LEU A 12 4.16 7.09 5.69
CA LEU A 12 4.09 5.76 5.09
C LEU A 12 4.73 5.77 3.70
N LYS A 13 5.58 4.79 3.41
CA LYS A 13 6.28 4.64 2.14
C LYS A 13 6.01 3.28 1.52
N ILE A 14 5.85 3.26 0.20
CA ILE A 14 5.73 2.05 -0.60
C ILE A 14 6.90 2.05 -1.59
N LYS A 15 7.87 1.16 -1.35
CA LYS A 15 9.07 1.02 -2.16
C LYS A 15 8.91 -0.14 -3.14
N ALA A 16 9.26 0.07 -4.39
CA ALA A 16 9.19 -0.95 -5.44
C ALA A 16 10.58 -1.49 -5.83
N TYR A 17 10.67 -2.79 -6.04
CA TYR A 17 11.90 -3.50 -6.37
C TYR A 17 11.69 -4.45 -7.55
N LYS A 18 12.77 -4.68 -8.31
CA LYS A 18 12.76 -5.59 -9.46
C LYS A 18 12.89 -7.07 -9.06
N ASN A 19 13.29 -7.36 -7.83
CA ASN A 19 13.62 -8.72 -7.40
C ASN A 19 12.88 -9.13 -6.12
N GLY A 20 12.62 -10.43 -5.98
CA GLY A 20 11.89 -10.98 -4.83
C GLY A 20 12.61 -10.83 -3.49
N LYS A 21 13.93 -10.64 -3.50
CA LYS A 21 14.73 -10.34 -2.30
C LYS A 21 14.57 -8.89 -1.85
N ARG A 22 13.96 -8.01 -2.66
CA ARG A 22 13.84 -6.56 -2.43
C ARG A 22 15.20 -5.91 -2.09
N ALA A 23 16.24 -6.41 -2.75
CA ALA A 23 17.61 -5.96 -2.55
C ALA A 23 17.99 -4.84 -3.52
N GLY A 24 18.89 -3.96 -3.08
CA GLY A 24 19.42 -2.85 -3.87
C GLY A 24 18.58 -1.57 -3.74
N LEU A 25 18.78 -0.64 -4.67
CA LEU A 25 17.98 0.58 -4.73
C LEU A 25 16.57 0.29 -5.23
N PRO A 26 15.53 0.90 -4.63
CA PRO A 26 14.18 0.79 -5.15
C PRO A 26 14.08 1.47 -6.52
N VAL A 27 13.25 0.91 -7.40
CA VAL A 27 12.91 1.48 -8.71
C VAL A 27 12.17 2.81 -8.55
N GLY A 28 11.37 2.91 -7.50
CA GLY A 28 10.65 4.11 -7.12
C GLY A 28 10.09 3.95 -5.70
N THR A 29 9.71 5.08 -5.12
CA THR A 29 9.06 5.13 -3.82
C THR A 29 7.84 6.03 -3.94
N PHE A 30 6.68 5.50 -3.53
CA PHE A 30 5.47 6.28 -3.34
C PHE A 30 5.36 6.65 -1.85
N GLU A 31 5.29 7.92 -1.54
CA GLU A 31 5.11 8.43 -0.18
C GLU A 31 3.66 8.87 0.01
N ALA A 32 3.02 8.42 1.10
CA ALA A 32 1.64 8.77 1.38
C ALA A 32 1.50 10.24 1.73
N MET A 33 0.51 10.91 1.14
CA MET A 33 0.18 12.31 1.41
C MET A 33 -0.25 12.50 2.87
N PHE A 34 -1.15 11.64 3.33
CA PHE A 34 -1.56 11.52 4.72
C PHE A 34 -1.26 10.11 5.21
N ASN A 35 -0.80 10.00 6.44
CA ASN A 35 -0.65 8.70 7.06
C ASN A 35 -2.03 8.08 7.27
N PRO A 36 -2.18 6.76 7.05
CA PRO A 36 -3.43 6.10 7.34
C PRO A 36 -3.71 6.18 8.85
N GLU A 37 -4.96 6.35 9.24
CA GLU A 37 -5.35 6.32 10.67
C GLU A 37 -5.17 4.92 11.27
N SER A 38 -5.29 3.87 10.43
CA SER A 38 -5.11 2.48 10.81
C SER A 38 -4.73 1.63 9.61
N PHE A 39 -4.17 0.45 9.88
CA PHE A 39 -3.97 -0.61 8.89
C PHE A 39 -4.48 -1.94 9.45
N LYS A 40 -4.82 -2.89 8.56
CA LYS A 40 -5.30 -4.22 8.96
C LYS A 40 -4.44 -5.32 8.37
N GLN A 41 -3.82 -6.12 9.24
CA GLN A 41 -3.11 -7.34 8.86
C GLN A 41 -3.99 -8.56 9.09
N LYS A 42 -4.02 -9.47 8.11
CA LYS A 42 -4.76 -10.74 8.21
C LYS A 42 -3.78 -11.90 8.15
N PHE A 43 -3.93 -12.82 9.09
CA PHE A 43 -3.20 -14.10 9.14
C PHE A 43 -4.22 -15.23 9.14
N ALA A 44 -4.00 -16.25 8.33
CA ALA A 44 -4.92 -17.36 8.21
C ALA A 44 -4.18 -18.69 8.08
N VAL A 45 -4.72 -19.72 8.73
CA VAL A 45 -4.22 -21.10 8.67
C VAL A 45 -5.36 -21.99 8.21
N VAL A 46 -5.07 -22.83 7.24
CA VAL A 46 -5.98 -23.85 6.73
C VAL A 46 -5.73 -25.15 7.47
N TYR A 47 -6.80 -25.78 7.93
CA TYR A 47 -6.80 -27.12 8.53
C TYR A 47 -7.62 -28.09 7.68
N SER A 48 -7.33 -29.38 7.79
CA SER A 48 -7.98 -30.45 7.02
C SER A 48 -9.49 -30.51 7.24
N LYS A 49 -10.28 -30.70 6.17
CA LYS A 49 -11.76 -30.77 6.21
C LYS A 49 -12.34 -32.19 6.36
N ASN A 50 -11.53 -33.21 6.65
CA ASN A 50 -11.99 -34.60 6.64
C ASN A 50 -12.96 -34.88 7.80
N GLN A 51 -14.26 -34.90 7.52
CA GLN A 51 -15.32 -35.33 8.42
C GLN A 51 -15.93 -36.63 7.87
N GLY A 52 -15.48 -37.78 8.37
CA GLY A 52 -16.17 -39.05 8.11
C GLY A 52 -17.54 -39.04 8.80
N ARG A 53 -18.60 -39.48 8.10
CA ARG A 53 -19.93 -39.64 8.70
C ARG A 53 -19.82 -40.48 9.98
N ASN A 54 -20.35 -39.95 11.09
CA ASN A 54 -20.44 -40.60 12.40
C ASN A 54 -19.18 -40.60 13.30
N SER A 55 -18.21 -39.69 13.10
CA SER A 55 -17.08 -39.52 14.03
C SER A 55 -17.21 -38.22 14.86
N SER A 56 -17.50 -38.37 16.16
CA SER A 56 -17.43 -37.28 17.14
C SER A 56 -15.99 -37.16 17.67
N GLY A 57 -15.32 -36.04 17.38
CA GLY A 57 -14.07 -35.67 18.08
C GLY A 57 -12.74 -35.97 17.38
N MET A 58 -12.67 -35.95 16.05
CA MET A 58 -11.40 -36.21 15.35
C MET A 58 -10.48 -34.99 15.27
N LYS A 59 -9.17 -35.21 15.51
CA LYS A 59 -8.11 -34.19 15.49
C LYS A 59 -8.00 -33.52 14.10
N VAL A 60 -8.10 -32.19 14.06
CA VAL A 60 -7.92 -31.41 12.83
C VAL A 60 -6.42 -31.27 12.55
N ASN A 61 -5.96 -31.66 11.35
CA ASN A 61 -4.56 -31.56 10.97
C ASN A 61 -4.28 -30.23 10.29
N TYR A 62 -3.12 -29.64 10.57
CA TYR A 62 -2.62 -28.47 9.84
C TYR A 62 -2.39 -28.84 8.36
N ASP A 63 -2.87 -28.00 7.44
CA ASP A 63 -2.61 -28.11 6.01
C ASP A 63 -1.55 -27.08 5.59
N ARG A 64 -1.88 -25.79 5.70
CA ARG A 64 -0.96 -24.70 5.33
C ARG A 64 -1.32 -23.37 5.98
N SER A 65 -0.33 -22.53 6.18
CA SER A 65 -0.50 -21.09 6.47
C SER A 65 -0.66 -20.33 5.15
N LEU A 66 -1.69 -19.49 5.06
CA LEU A 66 -1.88 -18.61 3.92
C LEU A 66 -0.92 -17.41 4.01
N PRO A 67 -0.58 -16.79 2.86
CA PRO A 67 0.06 -15.48 2.86
C PRO A 67 -0.71 -14.48 3.72
N SER A 68 0.01 -13.60 4.40
CA SER A 68 -0.62 -12.51 5.14
C SER A 68 -1.05 -11.40 4.19
N ASP A 69 -2.17 -10.74 4.51
CA ASP A 69 -2.68 -9.60 3.76
C ASP A 69 -2.50 -8.33 4.59
N LEU A 70 -2.12 -7.23 3.95
CA LEU A 70 -2.10 -5.89 4.55
C LEU A 70 -3.08 -5.00 3.78
N ASN A 71 -4.08 -4.47 4.49
CA ASN A 71 -5.08 -3.56 3.93
C ASN A 71 -4.79 -2.14 4.43
N LEU A 72 -4.73 -1.20 3.50
CA LEU A 72 -4.38 0.20 3.74
C LEU A 72 -5.40 1.09 3.04
N LYS A 73 -5.77 2.19 3.70
CA LYS A 73 -6.55 3.26 3.10
C LYS A 73 -5.67 4.50 2.94
N LEU A 74 -5.38 4.84 1.70
CA LEU A 74 -4.61 6.04 1.35
C LEU A 74 -5.56 7.12 0.86
N VAL A 75 -5.29 8.36 1.28
CA VAL A 75 -6.04 9.54 0.84
C VAL A 75 -5.09 10.43 0.06
N LEU A 76 -5.50 10.79 -1.14
CA LEU A 76 -4.85 11.75 -2.01
C LEU A 76 -5.80 12.95 -2.16
N ASP A 77 -5.24 14.14 -2.06
CA ASP A 77 -5.97 15.39 -2.15
C ASP A 77 -5.22 16.33 -3.09
N GLY A 78 -6.00 17.02 -3.92
CA GLY A 78 -5.57 17.94 -4.97
C GLY A 78 -5.77 19.40 -4.59
N THR A 79 -6.35 19.68 -3.42
CA THR A 79 -6.48 21.05 -2.91
C THR A 79 -5.17 21.61 -2.34
N ASN A 80 -4.12 20.79 -2.25
CA ASN A 80 -2.76 21.16 -1.82
C ASN A 80 -2.65 21.70 -0.39
N VAL A 81 -3.60 21.36 0.48
CA VAL A 81 -3.54 21.75 1.91
C VAL A 81 -2.45 21.02 2.70
N ASP A 82 -1.83 19.99 2.15
CA ASP A 82 -0.67 19.31 2.72
C ASP A 82 0.65 20.07 2.51
N LYS A 83 0.68 21.06 1.61
CA LYS A 83 1.88 21.80 1.24
C LYS A 83 1.98 23.14 1.96
N PHE A 84 3.20 23.49 2.39
CA PHE A 84 3.52 24.80 2.96
C PHE A 84 4.83 25.36 2.39
N GLY A 85 4.90 26.68 2.22
CA GLY A 85 6.14 27.37 1.84
C GLY A 85 6.58 27.11 0.39
N ILE A 86 7.87 26.80 0.19
CA ILE A 86 8.50 26.69 -1.14
C ILE A 86 7.88 25.59 -2.02
N GLU A 87 7.21 24.58 -1.45
CA GLU A 87 6.56 23.50 -2.22
C GLU A 87 5.35 23.96 -3.03
N LEU A 88 4.75 25.12 -2.70
CA LEU A 88 3.73 25.74 -3.54
C LEU A 88 4.31 26.31 -4.84
N LEU A 89 5.60 26.68 -4.85
CA LEU A 89 6.23 27.34 -5.99
C LEU A 89 6.64 26.38 -7.11
N PHE A 90 6.77 25.08 -6.81
CA PHE A 90 7.21 24.05 -7.77
C PHE A 90 6.07 23.34 -8.49
N GLY A 91 4.83 23.83 -8.33
CA GLY A 91 3.64 23.16 -8.86
C GLY A 91 3.29 21.89 -8.07
N SER A 92 2.02 21.52 -8.13
CA SER A 92 1.51 20.35 -7.42
C SER A 92 1.06 19.31 -8.41
N LYS A 93 1.44 18.06 -8.14
CA LYS A 93 0.85 16.94 -8.85
C LYS A 93 -0.63 16.90 -8.56
N THR A 94 -1.43 16.74 -9.60
CA THR A 94 -2.86 16.50 -9.50
C THR A 94 -3.13 15.15 -8.84
N VAL A 95 -4.35 14.96 -8.34
CA VAL A 95 -4.80 13.66 -7.81
C VAL A 95 -4.61 12.56 -8.85
N THR A 96 -5.00 12.82 -10.10
CA THR A 96 -4.87 11.88 -11.21
C THR A 96 -3.42 11.47 -11.44
N GLU A 97 -2.48 12.42 -11.49
CA GLU A 97 -1.05 12.10 -11.64
C GLU A 97 -0.53 11.24 -10.50
N ARG A 98 -0.90 11.54 -9.25
CA ARG A 98 -0.49 10.73 -8.09
C ARG A 98 -1.08 9.32 -8.12
N VAL A 99 -2.34 9.17 -8.55
CA VAL A 99 -2.94 7.85 -8.74
C VAL A 99 -2.20 7.08 -9.83
N THR A 100 -1.91 7.71 -10.96
CA THR A 100 -1.14 7.08 -12.05
C THR A 100 0.23 6.65 -11.57
N GLU A 101 0.96 7.50 -10.85
CA GLU A 101 2.26 7.14 -10.26
C GLU A 101 2.18 5.95 -9.31
N PHE A 102 1.13 5.90 -8.48
CA PHE A 102 0.89 4.76 -7.60
C PHE A 102 0.67 3.47 -8.41
N LEU A 103 -0.20 3.51 -9.43
CA LEU A 103 -0.53 2.34 -10.25
C LEU A 103 0.65 1.89 -11.11
N ASP A 104 1.40 2.81 -11.70
CA ASP A 104 2.61 2.52 -12.47
C ASP A 104 3.68 1.83 -11.62
N LEU A 105 3.79 2.25 -10.36
CA LEU A 105 4.76 1.70 -9.44
C LEU A 105 4.35 0.32 -8.91
N THR A 106 3.06 0.10 -8.65
CA THR A 106 2.57 -1.04 -7.85
C THR A 106 1.82 -2.10 -8.64
N PHE A 107 1.09 -1.70 -9.68
CA PHE A 107 0.15 -2.55 -10.41
C PHE A 107 0.64 -2.88 -11.82
N HIS A 108 1.10 -1.88 -12.58
CA HIS A 108 1.45 -2.08 -13.99
C HIS A 108 2.70 -2.96 -14.18
N MET A 109 2.76 -3.60 -15.36
CA MET A 109 3.84 -4.51 -15.70
C MET A 109 5.15 -3.75 -15.87
N ASN A 110 6.17 -4.11 -15.09
CA ASN A 110 7.51 -3.60 -15.29
C ASN A 110 8.17 -4.36 -16.46
N GLY A 111 8.47 -3.63 -17.54
CA GLY A 111 9.02 -4.21 -18.77
C GLY A 111 10.35 -4.95 -18.60
N ALA A 112 11.16 -4.62 -17.58
CA ALA A 112 12.44 -5.29 -17.35
C ALA A 112 12.32 -6.67 -16.69
N ILE A 113 11.22 -6.93 -15.97
CA ILE A 113 11.01 -8.18 -15.22
C ILE A 113 9.75 -8.93 -15.68
N HIS A 114 9.02 -8.37 -16.65
CA HIS A 114 7.79 -8.92 -17.23
C HIS A 114 6.71 -9.29 -16.20
N GLN A 115 6.65 -8.54 -15.11
CA GLN A 115 5.64 -8.67 -14.05
C GLN A 115 5.56 -7.36 -13.23
N PRO A 116 4.52 -7.17 -12.40
CA PRO A 116 4.48 -6.06 -11.46
C PRO A 116 5.65 -6.09 -10.46
N ASN A 117 6.00 -4.93 -9.91
CA ASN A 117 7.12 -4.82 -8.99
C ASN A 117 6.87 -5.57 -7.66
N PHE A 118 7.96 -5.97 -7.00
CA PHE A 118 7.91 -6.42 -5.62
C PHE A 118 7.89 -5.21 -4.69
N LEU A 119 7.03 -5.22 -3.68
CA LEU A 119 6.81 -4.05 -2.82
C LEU A 119 7.33 -4.27 -1.41
N VAL A 120 7.69 -3.18 -0.76
CA VAL A 120 7.87 -3.08 0.70
C VAL A 120 7.09 -1.86 1.18
N VAL A 121 6.14 -2.09 2.08
CA VAL A 121 5.44 -1.02 2.81
C VAL A 121 6.18 -0.77 4.12
N GLU A 122 6.53 0.49 4.38
CA GLU A 122 7.24 0.92 5.58
C GLU A 122 6.49 2.06 6.26
N TRP A 123 6.22 1.94 7.56
CA TRP A 123 5.67 3.02 8.37
C TRP A 123 5.92 2.79 9.87
N GLY A 124 6.81 3.57 10.49
CA GLY A 124 7.29 3.29 11.84
C GLY A 124 7.88 1.89 11.93
N ASP A 125 7.38 1.07 12.85
CA ASP A 125 7.83 -0.33 13.02
C ASP A 125 7.22 -1.31 11.99
N LEU A 126 6.25 -0.86 11.18
CA LEU A 126 5.67 -1.70 10.13
C LEU A 126 6.66 -1.81 8.96
N ILE A 127 7.14 -3.03 8.71
CA ILE A 127 7.86 -3.39 7.47
C ILE A 127 7.18 -4.62 6.87
N PHE A 128 6.53 -4.44 5.72
CA PHE A 128 5.74 -5.49 5.08
C PHE A 128 6.17 -5.73 3.64
N SER A 129 6.79 -6.88 3.41
CA SER A 129 7.22 -7.32 2.08
C SER A 129 6.09 -8.00 1.32
N CYS A 130 5.59 -7.37 0.25
CA CYS A 130 4.38 -7.82 -0.44
C CYS A 130 4.44 -7.68 -1.97
N ARG A 131 3.31 -7.98 -2.60
CA ARG A 131 2.91 -7.59 -3.95
C ARG A 131 1.51 -6.99 -3.84
N LEU A 132 1.14 -6.11 -4.77
CA LEU A 132 -0.22 -5.58 -4.79
C LEU A 132 -1.20 -6.71 -5.13
N GLY A 133 -2.18 -6.94 -4.24
CA GLY A 133 -3.25 -7.92 -4.46
C GLY A 133 -4.42 -7.33 -5.24
N SER A 134 -4.98 -6.24 -4.72
CA SER A 134 -6.05 -5.46 -5.33
C SER A 134 -5.90 -3.99 -4.94
N VAL A 135 -6.54 -3.12 -5.70
CA VAL A 135 -6.69 -1.70 -5.38
C VAL A 135 -8.03 -1.21 -5.89
N ASP A 136 -8.81 -0.58 -5.03
CA ASP A 136 -9.98 0.19 -5.42
C ASP A 136 -9.67 1.68 -5.33
N VAL A 137 -9.99 2.44 -6.37
CA VAL A 137 -9.72 3.88 -6.44
C VAL A 137 -11.06 4.63 -6.48
N ASN A 138 -11.37 5.33 -5.39
CA ASN A 138 -12.62 6.10 -5.26
C ASN A 138 -12.35 7.59 -5.42
N TYR A 139 -12.67 8.12 -6.59
CA TYR A 139 -12.58 9.55 -6.88
C TYR A 139 -13.79 10.30 -6.31
N THR A 140 -13.53 11.41 -5.62
CA THR A 140 -14.51 12.22 -4.91
C THR A 140 -14.24 13.72 -5.09
N SER A 141 -15.23 14.56 -4.74
CA SER A 141 -15.12 16.03 -4.74
C SER A 141 -14.60 16.60 -6.06
N PHE A 142 -15.38 16.50 -7.12
CA PHE A 142 -15.00 17.01 -8.45
C PHE A 142 -15.16 18.52 -8.55
N ASP A 143 -14.24 19.17 -9.28
CA ASP A 143 -14.39 20.56 -9.67
C ASP A 143 -15.35 20.74 -10.86
N ARG A 144 -15.60 21.99 -11.28
CA ARG A 144 -16.51 22.31 -12.40
C ARG A 144 -16.01 21.80 -13.76
N SER A 145 -14.73 21.44 -13.89
CA SER A 145 -14.13 20.86 -15.09
C SER A 145 -14.20 19.32 -15.10
N GLY A 146 -14.64 18.70 -14.01
CA GLY A 146 -14.72 17.25 -13.84
C GLY A 146 -13.45 16.60 -13.30
N LEU A 147 -12.44 17.37 -12.91
CA LEU A 147 -11.23 16.86 -12.26
C LEU A 147 -11.52 16.61 -10.78
N SER A 148 -11.09 15.46 -10.25
CA SER A 148 -11.29 15.14 -8.84
C SER A 148 -10.34 15.93 -7.95
N ALA A 149 -10.86 16.63 -6.96
CA ALA A 149 -10.06 17.29 -5.94
C ALA A 149 -9.63 16.33 -4.81
N ALA A 150 -10.23 15.15 -4.66
CA ALA A 150 -9.77 14.15 -3.68
C ALA A 150 -10.04 12.72 -4.15
N CYS A 151 -9.15 11.79 -3.81
CA CYS A 151 -9.30 10.37 -4.07
C CYS A 151 -8.90 9.54 -2.85
N GLY A 152 -9.77 8.63 -2.42
CA GLY A 152 -9.46 7.64 -1.39
C GLY A 152 -9.35 6.24 -2.00
N THR A 153 -8.41 5.42 -1.55
CA THR A 153 -8.42 4.00 -1.94
C THR A 153 -9.41 3.21 -1.08
N GLY A 154 -10.29 2.45 -1.73
CA GLY A 154 -11.26 1.54 -1.11
C GLY A 154 -10.67 0.16 -0.85
N TYR A 155 -11.43 -0.66 -0.12
CA TYR A 155 -11.03 -1.88 0.60
C TYR A 155 -10.22 -2.93 -0.15
#